data_AF-A0A953QKR7-F1
#
_entry.id   AF-A0A953QKR7-F1
#
_cell.length_a   1.000
_cell.length_b   1.000
_cell.length_c   1.000
_cell.angle_alpha   90.00
_cell.angle_beta   90.00
_cell.angle_gamma   90.00
#
_symmetry.space_group_name_H-M   'P 1'
#
loop_
_entity.id
_entity.type
_entity.pdbx_description
1 polymer ?
#
loop_
_entity_poly.entity_id
_entity_poly.type
_entity_poly.pdbx_seq_one_letter_code
_entity_poly.pdbx_strand_id
1 'polypeptide(L)'
;MRIFFVVLALAAAAIAGVMWMARPRPSFGPHFLNRATVPPGRLRFLFQEKTPDEVADDHAAFSENVLMIRRLDVVEHPDFDSGLPAAGGTIPPADGRWSFASVFARAAKVGGGNASPGYVEAWRKFLTTNADYELGAMEFFNPAWSQGSYALDKAPVKLLAVVNRIDQGVVQGKQVCGPEIRFVYAALPVTEPYLPHYLSLIAEFVLPCLSQTDFKALAADWSSLNDPGQARCGSSDYVKKLECVLDTWTARASKARLRVNGNGGGGVDTWDTREFAFLPGGLQIQNLERQPNGKGIGMCTTSQTDLGRFVPGNVAAVLASRHEFSGSLATKNETIVDQGSMITLSSSLALSAPTDDVRFALSINSCLGCHGPETGTHFHQVGQRARGQQSPLSGFLTGSNCDAGGPIVANGYCMVTSPLIDHCGPAPAQRSLNDLLRRHLYMYTVGTLKVGDDWGPQIAPFTAYQVH
;
A
#
# COMPACT_ATOMS: atom_id res chain seq x y z
N MET A 1 38.18 34.62 -42.48
CA MET A 1 38.39 34.14 -41.08
C MET A 1 37.27 34.48 -40.09
N ARG A 2 36.54 35.61 -40.20
CA ARG A 2 35.47 35.96 -39.24
C ARG A 2 34.15 35.18 -39.39
N ILE A 3 33.86 34.61 -40.56
CA ILE A 3 32.60 33.86 -40.80
C ILE A 3 32.66 32.44 -40.22
N PHE A 4 33.84 31.83 -40.13
CA PHE A 4 34.01 30.47 -39.59
C PHE A 4 33.79 30.37 -38.07
N PHE A 5 34.09 31.44 -37.32
CA PHE A 5 33.89 31.47 -35.87
C PHE A 5 32.42 31.66 -35.45
N VAL A 6 31.61 32.34 -36.25
CA VAL A 6 30.19 32.55 -35.97
C VAL A 6 29.38 31.26 -36.18
N VAL A 7 29.75 30.46 -37.19
CA VAL A 7 29.09 29.17 -37.47
C VAL A 7 29.43 28.12 -36.40
N LEU A 8 30.66 28.10 -35.88
CA LEU A 8 31.03 27.19 -34.79
C LEU A 8 30.35 27.56 -33.45
N ALA A 9 30.20 28.85 -33.16
CA ALA A 9 29.54 29.30 -31.93
C ALA A 9 28.03 29.01 -31.93
N LEU A 10 27.37 29.13 -33.09
CA LEU A 10 25.95 28.76 -33.24
C LEU A 10 25.72 27.25 -33.21
N ALA A 11 26.64 26.45 -33.75
CA ALA A 11 26.58 24.99 -33.65
C ALA A 11 26.79 24.48 -32.21
N ALA A 12 27.70 25.11 -31.45
CA ALA A 12 27.92 24.77 -30.04
C ALA A 12 26.72 25.15 -29.15
N ALA A 13 26.06 26.28 -29.43
CA ALA A 13 24.84 26.69 -28.73
C ALA A 13 23.63 25.80 -29.08
N ALA A 14 23.54 25.29 -30.31
CA ALA A 14 22.49 24.34 -30.71
C ALA A 14 22.70 22.96 -30.07
N ILE A 15 23.95 22.49 -29.94
CA ILE A 15 24.26 21.21 -29.27
C ILE A 15 24.06 21.31 -27.76
N ALA A 16 24.40 22.45 -27.14
CA ALA A 16 24.12 22.71 -25.73
C ALA A 16 22.61 22.90 -25.43
N GLY A 17 21.86 23.51 -26.36
CA GLY A 17 20.41 23.68 -26.25
C GLY A 17 19.62 22.39 -26.43
N VAL A 18 20.12 21.45 -27.24
CA VAL A 18 19.50 20.13 -27.44
C VAL A 18 19.83 19.16 -26.29
N MET A 19 20.95 19.32 -25.58
CA MET A 19 21.24 18.55 -24.36
C MET A 19 20.50 19.05 -23.11
N TRP A 20 19.76 20.16 -23.20
CA TRP A 20 18.93 20.69 -22.11
C TRP A 20 17.41 20.52 -22.34
N MET A 21 17.02 19.62 -23.25
CA MET A 21 15.63 19.19 -23.38
C MET A 21 15.56 17.66 -23.34
N ALA A 22 14.69 17.16 -22.46
CA ALA A 22 14.50 15.76 -22.11
C ALA A 22 15.62 15.11 -21.28
N ARG A 23 15.87 15.64 -20.07
CA ARG A 23 15.99 14.67 -18.96
C ARG A 23 14.69 13.87 -18.98
N PRO A 24 14.71 12.53 -19.06
CA PRO A 24 13.49 11.78 -18.79
C PRO A 24 12.99 12.29 -17.44
N ARG A 25 11.79 12.87 -17.42
CA ARG A 25 11.11 13.05 -16.14
C ARG A 25 11.15 11.65 -15.51
N PRO A 26 11.61 11.50 -14.25
CA PRO A 26 11.44 10.23 -13.58
C PRO A 26 9.98 9.86 -13.82
N SER A 27 9.74 8.68 -14.39
CA SER A 27 8.40 8.16 -14.45
C SER A 27 7.99 8.04 -13.00
N PHE A 28 7.25 9.03 -12.48
CA PHE A 28 6.62 8.97 -11.18
C PHE A 28 5.58 7.87 -11.31
N GLY A 29 6.04 6.63 -11.21
CA GLY A 29 5.20 5.47 -11.07
C GLY A 29 4.38 5.68 -9.81
N PRO A 30 3.13 5.24 -9.79
CA PRO A 30 2.31 5.47 -8.62
C PRO A 30 2.87 4.65 -7.46
N HIS A 31 3.22 5.36 -6.38
CA HIS A 31 4.01 4.82 -5.29
C HIS A 31 3.17 4.37 -4.09
N PHE A 32 3.65 3.37 -3.34
CA PHE A 32 3.10 2.86 -2.08
C PHE A 32 3.39 3.81 -0.91
N LEU A 33 2.43 4.65 -0.56
CA LEU A 33 2.51 5.69 0.46
C LEU A 33 1.82 5.21 1.73
N ASN A 34 2.57 5.14 2.83
CA ASN A 34 1.98 4.98 4.15
C ASN A 34 1.95 6.34 4.83
N ARG A 35 0.74 6.75 5.18
CA ARG A 35 0.43 8.07 5.74
C ARG A 35 -0.56 7.79 6.85
N ALA A 36 -0.28 8.23 8.07
CA ALA A 36 -1.00 7.71 9.23
C ALA A 36 -1.25 8.74 10.31
N THR A 37 -0.49 9.82 10.28
CA THR A 37 -0.58 10.87 11.28
C THR A 37 -1.68 11.84 10.91
N VAL A 38 -2.53 12.13 11.87
CA VAL A 38 -3.36 13.32 11.90
C VAL A 38 -2.90 14.09 13.14
N PRO A 39 -1.92 14.99 13.03
CA PRO A 39 -1.46 15.74 14.19
C PRO A 39 -2.63 16.55 14.77
N PRO A 40 -2.92 16.44 16.07
CA PRO A 40 -4.01 17.18 16.70
C PRO A 40 -3.94 18.71 16.47
N GLY A 41 -2.73 19.25 16.28
CA GLY A 41 -2.50 20.68 16.02
C GLY A 41 -2.85 21.14 14.60
N ARG A 42 -2.92 20.27 13.59
CA ARG A 42 -3.17 20.66 12.18
C ARG A 42 -4.56 20.34 11.65
N LEU A 43 -5.35 19.48 12.31
CA LEU A 43 -6.82 19.51 12.14
C LEU A 43 -7.36 20.94 12.38
N ARG A 44 -6.71 21.70 13.27
CA ARG A 44 -7.01 23.11 13.51
C ARG A 44 -6.90 24.00 12.26
N PHE A 45 -5.93 23.73 11.37
CA PHE A 45 -5.71 24.54 10.17
C PHE A 45 -6.75 24.27 9.07
N LEU A 46 -7.24 23.03 8.96
CA LEU A 46 -8.21 22.67 7.92
C LEU A 46 -9.67 22.74 8.39
N PHE A 47 -9.95 22.43 9.66
CA PHE A 47 -11.30 22.19 10.17
C PHE A 47 -11.59 22.91 11.50
N GLN A 48 -10.87 24.00 11.82
CA GLN A 48 -11.20 24.88 12.96
C GLN A 48 -11.34 24.13 14.30
N GLU A 49 -10.37 23.26 14.58
CA GLU A 49 -10.15 22.56 15.86
C GLU A 49 -10.95 21.29 16.12
N LYS A 50 -11.90 20.91 15.26
CA LYS A 50 -12.57 19.61 15.37
C LYS A 50 -12.68 18.88 14.03
N THR A 51 -12.75 17.56 14.08
CA THR A 51 -13.19 16.74 12.94
C THR A 51 -14.58 17.22 12.48
N PRO A 52 -14.86 17.34 11.17
CA PRO A 52 -16.21 17.64 10.68
C PRO A 52 -17.23 16.67 11.27
N ASP A 53 -18.40 17.17 11.67
CA ASP A 53 -19.41 16.33 12.35
C ASP A 53 -19.87 15.18 11.44
N GLU A 54 -19.96 15.41 10.13
CA GLU A 54 -20.28 14.37 9.15
C GLU A 54 -19.24 13.25 9.12
N VAL A 55 -17.96 13.60 9.29
CA VAL A 55 -16.88 12.61 9.35
C VAL A 55 -16.92 11.90 10.70
N ALA A 56 -17.09 12.63 11.80
CA ALA A 56 -17.06 12.10 13.15
C ALA A 56 -18.22 11.12 13.42
N ASP A 57 -19.41 11.42 12.92
CA ASP A 57 -20.63 10.63 13.16
C ASP A 57 -20.67 9.36 12.30
N ASP A 58 -20.09 9.40 11.10
CA ASP A 58 -20.18 8.33 10.09
C ASP A 58 -18.87 7.54 9.92
N HIS A 59 -17.80 7.87 10.64
CA HIS A 59 -16.47 7.32 10.39
C HIS A 59 -16.40 5.79 10.36
N ALA A 60 -17.05 5.13 11.31
CA ALA A 60 -17.02 3.67 11.40
C ALA A 60 -17.70 3.01 10.19
N ALA A 61 -18.92 3.47 9.85
CA ALA A 61 -19.66 2.95 8.71
C ALA A 61 -18.97 3.28 7.39
N PHE A 62 -18.54 4.53 7.19
CA PHE A 62 -17.79 4.93 6.00
C PHE A 62 -16.51 4.11 5.82
N SER A 63 -15.77 3.84 6.90
CA SER A 63 -14.56 3.03 6.82
C SER A 63 -14.84 1.59 6.37
N GLU A 64 -15.86 0.94 6.93
CA GLU A 64 -16.26 -0.43 6.56
C GLU A 64 -16.91 -0.53 5.18
N ASN A 65 -17.60 0.51 4.73
CA ASN A 65 -18.36 0.49 3.48
C ASN A 65 -17.57 1.06 2.30
N VAL A 66 -16.53 1.87 2.54
CA VAL A 66 -15.85 2.64 1.48
C VAL A 66 -14.34 2.42 1.46
N LEU A 67 -13.67 2.34 2.62
CA LEU A 67 -12.21 2.41 2.70
C LEU A 67 -11.54 1.05 2.85
N MET A 68 -12.08 0.22 3.75
CA MET A 68 -11.58 -1.10 4.14
C MET A 68 -12.77 -2.06 4.24
N ILE A 69 -13.21 -2.56 3.11
CA ILE A 69 -14.44 -3.36 3.01
C ILE A 69 -14.16 -4.78 3.46
N ARG A 70 -14.62 -5.10 4.68
CA ARG A 70 -14.50 -6.43 5.33
C ARG A 70 -15.85 -7.06 5.63
N ARG A 71 -16.93 -6.48 5.11
CA ARG A 71 -18.30 -6.95 5.36
C ARG A 71 -18.45 -8.40 4.93
N LEU A 72 -19.14 -9.21 5.74
CA LEU A 72 -19.30 -10.64 5.48
C LEU A 72 -20.08 -10.93 4.19
N ASP A 73 -21.06 -10.09 3.88
CA ASP A 73 -21.82 -10.14 2.62
C ASP A 73 -20.96 -9.85 1.38
N VAL A 74 -19.72 -9.39 1.55
CA VAL A 74 -18.71 -9.25 0.48
C VAL A 74 -17.64 -10.34 0.60
N VAL A 75 -16.95 -10.41 1.74
CA VAL A 75 -15.76 -11.27 1.87
C VAL A 75 -16.08 -12.76 1.91
N GLU A 76 -17.35 -13.14 2.11
CA GLU A 76 -17.83 -14.52 1.99
C GLU A 76 -18.78 -14.71 0.81
N HIS A 77 -18.95 -13.68 -0.02
CA HIS A 77 -19.82 -13.74 -1.19
C HIS A 77 -19.19 -14.63 -2.28
N PRO A 78 -19.97 -15.51 -2.96
CA PRO A 78 -19.43 -16.37 -4.03
C PRO A 78 -18.76 -15.60 -5.17
N ASP A 79 -19.21 -14.36 -5.45
CA ASP A 79 -18.55 -13.50 -6.45
C ASP A 79 -17.14 -13.06 -6.01
N PHE A 80 -16.79 -13.07 -4.72
CA PHE A 80 -15.54 -12.53 -4.17
C PHE A 80 -14.63 -13.58 -3.52
N ASP A 81 -15.20 -14.64 -2.94
CA ASP A 81 -14.48 -15.68 -2.21
C ASP A 81 -15.11 -17.06 -2.48
N SER A 82 -14.27 -18.10 -2.61
CA SER A 82 -14.73 -19.50 -2.68
C SER A 82 -15.24 -20.04 -1.35
N GLY A 83 -14.98 -19.29 -0.27
CA GLY A 83 -15.23 -19.71 1.09
C GLY A 83 -14.21 -20.73 1.60
N LEU A 84 -14.22 -20.94 2.91
CA LEU A 84 -13.38 -21.95 3.56
C LEU A 84 -13.93 -23.35 3.28
N PRO A 85 -13.14 -24.39 2.97
CA PRO A 85 -13.68 -25.74 3.01
C PRO A 85 -14.22 -26.05 4.42
N ALA A 86 -15.24 -26.92 4.51
CA ALA A 86 -15.55 -27.57 5.78
C ALA A 86 -14.31 -28.33 6.27
N ALA A 87 -14.17 -28.59 7.59
CA ALA A 87 -13.02 -29.32 8.11
C ALA A 87 -12.84 -30.65 7.35
N GLY A 88 -11.70 -30.83 6.67
CA GLY A 88 -11.41 -31.99 5.83
C GLY A 88 -12.03 -32.00 4.43
N GLY A 89 -12.68 -30.92 4.00
CA GLY A 89 -13.30 -30.77 2.68
C GLY A 89 -12.35 -30.24 1.61
N THR A 90 -12.69 -30.49 0.33
CA THR A 90 -11.98 -29.91 -0.82
C THR A 90 -12.27 -28.42 -0.94
N ILE A 91 -11.28 -27.63 -1.34
CA ILE A 91 -11.45 -26.20 -1.63
C ILE A 91 -12.43 -26.04 -2.81
N PRO A 92 -13.57 -25.35 -2.63
CA PRO A 92 -14.49 -25.07 -3.72
C PRO A 92 -13.80 -24.21 -4.80
N PRO A 93 -14.13 -24.38 -6.10
CA PRO A 93 -13.68 -23.46 -7.13
C PRO A 93 -14.09 -22.01 -6.81
N ALA A 94 -13.15 -21.09 -7.01
CA ALA A 94 -13.29 -19.65 -6.86
C ALA A 94 -13.38 -19.01 -8.25
N ASP A 95 -14.51 -19.13 -8.93
CA ASP A 95 -14.75 -18.61 -10.28
C ASP A 95 -15.65 -17.37 -10.31
N GLY A 96 -16.01 -16.84 -9.12
CA GLY A 96 -16.73 -15.59 -8.96
C GLY A 96 -16.08 -14.39 -9.65
N ARG A 97 -16.87 -13.37 -9.98
CA ARG A 97 -16.46 -12.20 -10.78
C ARG A 97 -15.24 -11.43 -10.23
N TRP A 98 -15.04 -11.52 -8.93
CA TRP A 98 -14.01 -10.88 -8.10
C TRP A 98 -13.28 -11.88 -7.19
N SER A 99 -13.37 -13.18 -7.50
CA SER A 99 -12.55 -14.20 -6.84
C SER A 99 -11.05 -13.94 -7.04
N PHE A 100 -10.19 -14.62 -6.28
CA PHE A 100 -8.75 -14.53 -6.47
C PHE A 100 -8.32 -14.80 -7.92
N ALA A 101 -8.89 -15.83 -8.57
CA ALA A 101 -8.60 -16.15 -9.96
C ALA A 101 -8.99 -15.02 -10.92
N SER A 102 -10.19 -14.46 -10.75
CA SER A 102 -10.69 -13.36 -11.57
C SER A 102 -9.89 -12.08 -11.37
N VAL A 103 -9.53 -11.75 -10.13
CA VAL A 103 -8.68 -10.61 -9.78
C VAL A 103 -7.28 -10.78 -10.38
N PHE A 104 -6.66 -11.95 -10.25
CA PHE A 104 -5.37 -12.26 -10.83
C PHE A 104 -5.39 -12.15 -12.37
N ALA A 105 -6.44 -12.67 -13.01
CA ALA A 105 -6.62 -12.57 -14.46
C ALA A 105 -6.78 -11.11 -14.94
N ARG A 106 -7.55 -10.29 -14.20
CA ARG A 106 -7.68 -8.85 -14.48
C ARG A 106 -6.34 -8.13 -14.33
N ALA A 107 -5.58 -8.44 -13.28
CA ALA A 107 -4.25 -7.86 -13.08
C ALA A 107 -3.27 -8.28 -14.19
N ALA A 108 -3.29 -9.53 -14.63
CA ALA A 108 -2.52 -10.00 -15.78
C ALA A 108 -2.88 -9.23 -17.06
N LYS A 109 -4.18 -9.01 -17.31
CA LYS A 109 -4.67 -8.23 -18.45
C LYS A 109 -4.19 -6.78 -18.40
N VAL A 110 -4.20 -6.13 -17.23
CA VAL A 110 -3.64 -4.78 -17.04
C VAL A 110 -2.14 -4.76 -17.37
N GLY A 111 -1.41 -5.82 -17.00
CA GLY A 111 -0.02 -6.02 -17.39
C GLY A 111 0.22 -6.38 -18.86
N GLY A 112 -0.83 -6.46 -19.69
CA GLY A 112 -0.75 -6.86 -21.09
C GLY A 112 -0.54 -8.36 -21.32
N GLY A 113 -0.74 -9.19 -20.29
CA GLY A 113 -0.61 -10.65 -20.35
C GLY A 113 -1.94 -11.37 -20.10
N ASN A 114 -1.85 -12.70 -20.01
CA ASN A 114 -2.97 -13.59 -19.68
C ASN A 114 -2.52 -14.54 -18.56
N ALA A 115 -3.39 -14.80 -17.59
CA ALA A 115 -3.15 -15.71 -16.46
C ALA A 115 -3.24 -17.20 -16.89
N SER A 116 -2.41 -17.60 -17.86
CA SER A 116 -2.34 -18.98 -18.34
C SER A 116 -1.74 -19.93 -17.30
N PRO A 117 -1.97 -21.25 -17.39
CA PRO A 117 -1.34 -22.22 -16.48
C PRO A 117 0.20 -22.10 -16.44
N GLY A 118 0.85 -21.85 -17.59
CA GLY A 118 2.30 -21.63 -17.64
C GLY A 118 2.76 -20.35 -16.94
N TYR A 119 1.93 -19.30 -16.98
CA TYR A 119 2.18 -18.04 -16.27
C TYR A 119 2.20 -18.26 -14.75
N VAL A 120 1.22 -19.01 -14.25
CA VAL A 120 1.06 -19.34 -12.83
C VAL A 120 2.16 -20.29 -12.35
N GLU A 121 2.48 -21.30 -13.16
CA GLU A 121 3.53 -22.27 -12.85
C GLU A 121 4.92 -21.63 -12.78
N ALA A 122 5.23 -20.68 -13.68
CA ALA A 122 6.50 -19.95 -13.64
C ALA A 122 6.64 -19.13 -12.34
N TRP A 123 5.57 -18.45 -11.92
CA TRP A 123 5.54 -17.71 -10.65
C TRP A 123 5.67 -18.65 -9.44
N ARG A 124 4.93 -19.75 -9.43
CA ARG A 124 5.01 -20.75 -8.35
C ARG A 124 6.43 -21.30 -8.21
N LYS A 125 7.06 -21.72 -9.32
CA LYS A 125 8.45 -22.20 -9.33
C LYS A 125 9.41 -21.14 -8.81
N PHE A 126 9.25 -19.88 -9.22
CA PHE A 126 10.08 -18.78 -8.72
C PHE A 126 10.07 -18.71 -7.19
N LEU A 127 8.91 -18.86 -6.55
CA LEU A 127 8.77 -18.81 -5.09
C LEU A 127 9.22 -20.10 -4.36
N THR A 128 9.39 -21.22 -5.06
CA THR A 128 9.73 -22.52 -4.44
C THR A 128 11.13 -23.03 -4.78
N THR A 129 11.79 -22.50 -5.82
CA THR A 129 13.08 -23.06 -6.30
C THR A 129 14.18 -22.03 -6.48
N ASN A 130 13.89 -20.74 -6.28
CA ASN A 130 14.90 -19.69 -6.40
C ASN A 130 15.50 -19.42 -5.01
N ALA A 131 16.74 -19.85 -4.78
CA ALA A 131 17.40 -19.75 -3.47
C ALA A 131 17.45 -18.31 -2.90
N ASP A 132 17.45 -17.27 -3.75
CA ASP A 132 17.48 -15.87 -3.31
C ASP A 132 16.09 -15.34 -2.90
N TYR A 133 15.01 -16.03 -3.32
CA TYR A 133 13.63 -15.55 -3.22
C TYR A 133 12.62 -16.59 -2.72
N GLU A 134 13.08 -17.77 -2.32
CA GLU A 134 12.24 -18.80 -1.72
C GLU A 134 11.50 -18.23 -0.50
N LEU A 135 10.26 -18.67 -0.32
CA LEU A 135 9.42 -18.28 0.81
C LEU A 135 9.08 -19.53 1.62
N GLY A 136 9.45 -19.56 2.90
CA GLY A 136 9.16 -20.69 3.80
C GLY A 136 7.66 -21.03 3.84
N ALA A 137 6.80 -20.01 3.76
CA ALA A 137 5.35 -20.16 3.64
C ALA A 137 4.88 -21.08 2.49
N MET A 138 5.69 -21.25 1.44
CA MET A 138 5.37 -22.14 0.32
C MET A 138 5.44 -23.62 0.69
N GLU A 139 6.16 -23.99 1.76
CA GLU A 139 6.15 -25.35 2.31
C GLU A 139 4.73 -25.81 2.66
N PHE A 140 3.91 -24.89 3.18
CA PHE A 140 2.51 -25.15 3.54
C PHE A 140 1.54 -24.87 2.40
N PHE A 141 1.77 -23.78 1.65
CA PHE A 141 0.86 -23.36 0.57
C PHE A 141 0.88 -24.32 -0.62
N ASN A 142 2.07 -24.79 -1.02
CA ASN A 142 2.26 -25.55 -2.25
C ASN A 142 1.57 -26.93 -2.21
N PRO A 143 1.62 -27.72 -1.12
CA PRO A 143 0.86 -28.97 -1.01
C PRO A 143 -0.66 -28.75 -1.01
N ALA A 144 -1.16 -27.69 -0.37
CA ALA A 144 -2.60 -27.40 -0.38
C ALA A 144 -3.08 -27.03 -1.79
N TRP A 145 -2.30 -26.21 -2.51
CA TRP A 145 -2.65 -25.79 -3.87
C TRP A 145 -2.50 -26.91 -4.91
N SER A 146 -1.59 -27.87 -4.69
CA SER A 146 -1.39 -29.00 -5.61
C SER A 146 -2.61 -29.93 -5.71
N GLN A 147 -3.44 -30.00 -4.66
CA GLN A 147 -4.73 -30.73 -4.70
C GLN A 147 -5.66 -30.16 -5.79
N GLY A 148 -5.54 -28.86 -6.07
CA GLY A 148 -6.23 -28.18 -7.16
C GLY A 148 -5.47 -28.20 -8.49
N SER A 149 -4.41 -29.01 -8.62
CA SER A 149 -3.51 -29.00 -9.79
C SER A 149 -2.93 -27.60 -10.08
N TYR A 150 -2.72 -26.79 -9.04
CA TYR A 150 -2.25 -25.41 -9.14
C TYR A 150 -3.15 -24.46 -9.95
N ALA A 151 -4.41 -24.83 -10.17
CA ALA A 151 -5.37 -23.95 -10.83
C ALA A 151 -5.67 -22.73 -9.93
N LEU A 152 -5.74 -21.53 -10.51
CA LEU A 152 -5.93 -20.28 -9.75
C LEU A 152 -7.27 -20.24 -9.01
N ASP A 153 -8.32 -20.81 -9.60
CA ASP A 153 -9.65 -20.97 -9.02
C ASP A 153 -9.66 -21.99 -7.87
N LYS A 154 -8.58 -22.74 -7.67
CA LYS A 154 -8.42 -23.67 -6.54
C LYS A 154 -7.27 -23.27 -5.62
N ALA A 155 -6.78 -22.03 -5.73
CA ALA A 155 -5.78 -21.51 -4.81
C ALA A 155 -6.33 -21.50 -3.37
N PRO A 156 -5.59 -22.02 -2.37
CA PRO A 156 -6.05 -22.09 -0.99
C PRO A 156 -5.93 -20.72 -0.33
N VAL A 157 -6.76 -19.77 -0.76
CA VAL A 157 -6.80 -18.40 -0.23
C VAL A 157 -8.23 -18.00 0.10
N LYS A 158 -8.38 -17.00 0.97
CA LYS A 158 -9.65 -16.31 1.24
C LYS A 158 -9.45 -14.81 1.18
N LEU A 159 -10.49 -14.09 0.78
CA LEU A 159 -10.50 -12.64 0.80
C LEU A 159 -10.61 -12.12 2.24
N LEU A 160 -9.75 -11.17 2.60
CA LEU A 160 -9.76 -10.48 3.89
C LEU A 160 -10.40 -9.09 3.79
N ALA A 161 -10.08 -8.36 2.71
CA ALA A 161 -10.61 -7.02 2.48
C ALA A 161 -10.50 -6.60 1.02
N VAL A 162 -11.44 -5.75 0.59
CA VAL A 162 -11.28 -4.86 -0.59
C VAL A 162 -10.94 -3.47 -0.07
N VAL A 163 -9.85 -2.88 -0.56
CA VAL A 163 -9.29 -1.64 0.00
C VAL A 163 -9.31 -0.53 -1.05
N ASN A 164 -9.93 0.59 -0.69
CA ASN A 164 -9.84 1.82 -1.46
C ASN A 164 -8.64 2.65 -0.96
N ARG A 165 -7.63 2.79 -1.81
CA ARG A 165 -6.43 3.59 -1.60
C ARG A 165 -6.43 4.83 -2.50
N ILE A 166 -7.60 5.45 -2.67
CA ILE A 166 -7.72 6.75 -3.35
C ILE A 166 -6.82 7.82 -2.74
N ASP A 167 -6.52 7.71 -1.45
CA ASP A 167 -5.58 8.57 -0.73
C ASP A 167 -4.17 8.55 -1.32
N GLN A 168 -3.78 7.52 -2.07
CA GLN A 168 -2.50 7.44 -2.76
C GLN A 168 -2.35 8.48 -3.88
N GLY A 169 -3.46 9.08 -4.31
CA GLY A 169 -3.49 10.13 -5.31
C GLY A 169 -2.52 11.27 -5.01
N VAL A 170 -1.61 11.54 -5.93
CA VAL A 170 -0.70 12.68 -5.90
C VAL A 170 -1.16 13.72 -6.91
N VAL A 171 -1.42 14.95 -6.44
CA VAL A 171 -1.74 16.08 -7.33
C VAL A 171 -0.51 16.44 -8.17
N GLN A 172 -0.72 16.46 -9.48
CA GLN A 172 0.23 16.91 -10.49
C GLN A 172 -0.50 17.89 -11.42
N GLY A 173 -0.38 19.18 -11.11
CA GLY A 173 -1.17 20.22 -11.79
C GLY A 173 -2.68 20.00 -11.58
N LYS A 174 -3.44 19.87 -12.67
CA LYS A 174 -4.90 19.63 -12.63
C LYS A 174 -5.29 18.14 -12.71
N GLN A 175 -4.35 17.26 -12.41
CA GLN A 175 -4.56 15.81 -12.39
C GLN A 175 -4.17 15.23 -11.03
N VAL A 176 -4.74 14.07 -10.71
CA VAL A 176 -4.38 13.27 -9.54
C VAL A 176 -3.96 11.90 -10.02
N CYS A 177 -2.72 11.51 -9.70
CA CYS A 177 -2.07 10.31 -10.22
C CYS A 177 -1.89 9.25 -9.14
N GLY A 178 -2.08 7.99 -9.51
CA GLY A 178 -1.80 6.86 -8.64
C GLY A 178 -2.78 6.50 -7.52
N PRO A 179 -4.07 6.90 -7.52
CA PRO A 179 -5.01 6.25 -6.61
C PRO A 179 -5.06 4.74 -6.91
N GLU A 180 -5.34 3.95 -5.89
CA GLU A 180 -5.15 2.50 -5.97
C GLU A 180 -6.35 1.74 -5.38
N ILE A 181 -6.60 0.55 -5.90
CA ILE A 181 -7.60 -0.41 -5.40
C ILE A 181 -6.87 -1.70 -5.05
N ARG A 182 -7.11 -2.27 -3.87
CA ARG A 182 -6.45 -3.51 -3.45
C ARG A 182 -7.44 -4.62 -3.10
N PHE A 183 -6.99 -5.85 -3.30
CA PHE A 183 -7.60 -7.05 -2.76
C PHE A 183 -6.58 -7.73 -1.88
N VAL A 184 -6.90 -7.89 -0.59
CA VAL A 184 -6.03 -8.51 0.40
C VAL A 184 -6.53 -9.91 0.66
N TYR A 185 -5.69 -10.91 0.40
CA TYR A 185 -5.98 -12.32 0.63
C TYR A 185 -5.02 -12.87 1.68
N ALA A 186 -5.48 -13.88 2.43
CA ALA A 186 -4.59 -14.75 3.18
C ALA A 186 -4.78 -16.19 2.74
N ALA A 187 -3.70 -16.96 2.83
CA ALA A 187 -3.82 -18.39 2.65
C ALA A 187 -4.73 -19.01 3.71
N LEU A 188 -5.40 -20.09 3.32
CA LEU A 188 -6.20 -20.89 4.22
C LEU A 188 -5.26 -21.61 5.19
N PRO A 189 -5.60 -21.65 6.49
CA PRO A 189 -4.83 -22.41 7.46
C PRO A 189 -4.73 -23.88 7.01
N VAL A 190 -3.54 -24.47 7.14
CA VAL A 190 -3.35 -25.92 6.98
C VAL A 190 -3.62 -26.62 8.33
N THR A 191 -4.07 -27.87 8.29
CA THR A 191 -4.28 -28.67 9.52
C THR A 191 -2.95 -28.98 10.21
N GLU A 192 -2.89 -28.73 11.52
CA GLU A 192 -1.86 -28.98 12.55
C GLU A 192 -0.35 -29.06 12.17
N PRO A 193 0.54 -28.25 12.80
CA PRO A 193 0.21 -27.14 13.68
C PRO A 193 -0.46 -26.00 12.91
N TYR A 194 -1.61 -25.55 13.41
CA TYR A 194 -2.35 -24.44 12.81
C TYR A 194 -1.45 -23.20 12.82
N LEU A 195 -0.92 -22.81 11.66
CA LEU A 195 -0.22 -21.55 11.49
C LEU A 195 -1.23 -20.54 10.96
N PRO A 196 -1.97 -19.82 11.82
CA PRO A 196 -2.77 -18.70 11.34
C PRO A 196 -1.80 -17.70 10.73
N HIS A 197 -2.14 -17.18 9.56
CA HIS A 197 -1.31 -16.23 8.82
C HIS A 197 0.12 -16.67 8.55
N TYR A 198 0.28 -17.62 7.63
CA TYR A 198 1.61 -17.93 7.10
C TYR A 198 1.85 -17.29 5.73
N LEU A 199 0.81 -16.89 5.00
CA LEU A 199 0.94 -16.27 3.69
C LEU A 199 -0.17 -15.24 3.47
N SER A 200 0.20 -14.07 2.95
CA SER A 200 -0.73 -13.06 2.43
C SER A 200 -0.36 -12.67 1.00
N LEU A 201 -1.39 -12.43 0.20
CA LEU A 201 -1.29 -11.99 -1.19
C LEU A 201 -2.07 -10.70 -1.34
N ILE A 202 -1.48 -9.67 -1.95
CA ILE A 202 -2.14 -8.39 -2.17
C ILE A 202 -2.07 -8.06 -3.65
N ALA A 203 -3.21 -8.09 -4.33
CA ALA A 203 -3.33 -7.60 -5.69
C ALA A 203 -3.67 -6.11 -5.66
N GLU A 204 -2.85 -5.28 -6.30
CA GLU A 204 -2.98 -3.82 -6.27
C GLU A 204 -3.14 -3.30 -7.70
N PHE A 205 -4.25 -2.60 -7.96
CA PHE A 205 -4.57 -1.95 -9.23
C PHE A 205 -4.33 -0.46 -9.10
N VAL A 206 -3.40 0.06 -9.89
CA VAL A 206 -3.01 1.46 -9.80
C VAL A 206 -3.52 2.25 -10.99
N LEU A 207 -4.33 3.27 -10.70
CA LEU A 207 -4.97 4.09 -11.70
C LEU A 207 -3.99 5.12 -12.28
N PRO A 208 -4.19 5.53 -13.55
CA PRO A 208 -3.38 6.56 -14.19
C PRO A 208 -3.61 7.93 -13.53
N CYS A 209 -2.96 8.96 -14.07
CA CYS A 209 -3.34 10.34 -13.81
C CYS A 209 -4.79 10.59 -14.29
N LEU A 210 -5.68 10.85 -13.35
CA LEU A 210 -7.06 11.23 -13.59
C LEU A 210 -7.17 12.75 -13.62
N SER A 211 -8.05 13.28 -14.49
CA SER A 211 -8.46 14.68 -14.36
C SER A 211 -9.12 14.91 -12.99
N GLN A 212 -9.13 16.14 -12.48
CA GLN A 212 -9.88 16.45 -11.25
C GLN A 212 -11.36 16.01 -11.34
N THR A 213 -11.99 16.15 -12.52
CA THR A 213 -13.35 15.67 -12.76
C THR A 213 -13.46 14.16 -12.61
N ASP A 214 -12.58 13.40 -13.27
CA ASP A 214 -12.55 11.93 -13.16
C ASP A 214 -12.25 11.48 -11.72
N PHE A 215 -11.36 12.18 -11.02
CA PHE A 215 -11.00 11.85 -9.66
C PHE A 215 -12.16 12.15 -8.68
N LYS A 216 -12.92 13.24 -8.88
CA LYS A 216 -14.17 13.46 -8.14
C LYS A 216 -15.21 12.38 -8.44
N ALA A 217 -15.30 11.91 -9.68
CA ALA A 217 -16.20 10.81 -10.04
C ALA A 217 -15.79 9.51 -9.34
N LEU A 218 -14.49 9.19 -9.30
CA LEU A 218 -13.95 8.08 -8.53
C LEU A 218 -14.33 8.19 -7.06
N ALA A 219 -14.09 9.36 -6.44
CA ALA A 219 -14.43 9.60 -5.04
C ALA A 219 -15.95 9.45 -4.79
N ALA A 220 -16.79 10.00 -5.67
CA ALA A 220 -18.25 9.91 -5.56
C ALA A 220 -18.75 8.46 -5.71
N ASP A 221 -18.23 7.70 -6.69
CA ASP A 221 -18.59 6.29 -6.89
C ASP A 221 -18.30 5.48 -5.62
N TRP A 222 -17.12 5.64 -5.03
CA TRP A 222 -16.75 4.98 -3.77
C TRP A 222 -17.58 5.46 -2.58
N SER A 223 -17.72 6.78 -2.38
CA SER A 223 -18.54 7.34 -1.29
C SER A 223 -19.99 6.87 -1.35
N SER A 224 -20.52 6.64 -2.56
CA SER A 224 -21.87 6.15 -2.73
C SER A 224 -22.08 4.74 -2.16
N LEU A 225 -21.02 3.95 -1.90
CA LEU A 225 -21.18 2.67 -1.19
C LEU A 225 -21.72 2.85 0.23
N ASN A 226 -21.52 4.02 0.84
CA ASN A 226 -22.09 4.34 2.16
C ASN A 226 -23.52 4.87 2.10
N ASP A 227 -23.98 5.35 0.93
CA ASP A 227 -25.35 5.85 0.71
C ASP A 227 -25.97 5.25 -0.58
N PRO A 228 -26.93 4.32 -0.48
CA PRO A 228 -27.53 3.67 -1.64
C PRO A 228 -28.21 4.65 -2.62
N GLY A 229 -28.60 5.86 -2.18
CA GLY A 229 -29.37 6.82 -2.99
C GLY A 229 -28.58 7.62 -4.03
N GLN A 230 -27.24 7.62 -4.01
CA GLN A 230 -26.43 8.63 -4.73
C GLN A 230 -25.51 8.14 -5.86
N ALA A 231 -25.80 7.05 -6.55
CA ALA A 231 -24.80 6.43 -7.44
C ALA A 231 -25.13 6.38 -8.94
N ARG A 232 -24.06 6.51 -9.73
CA ARG A 232 -23.98 6.01 -11.12
C ARG A 232 -24.24 4.50 -11.16
N CYS A 233 -23.72 3.77 -10.17
CA CYS A 233 -23.99 2.36 -9.95
C CYS A 233 -25.31 2.22 -9.15
N GLY A 234 -26.45 2.41 -9.83
CA GLY A 234 -27.80 2.56 -9.23
C GLY A 234 -28.44 1.29 -8.63
N SER A 235 -27.65 0.40 -8.03
CA SER A 235 -28.15 -0.77 -7.29
C SER A 235 -28.30 -0.44 -5.81
N SER A 236 -29.42 -0.82 -5.20
CA SER A 236 -29.58 -0.81 -3.73
C SER A 236 -28.87 -1.99 -3.07
N ASP A 237 -28.56 -3.06 -3.83
CA ASP A 237 -27.73 -4.15 -3.36
C ASP A 237 -26.27 -3.71 -3.30
N TYR A 238 -25.68 -3.78 -2.10
CA TYR A 238 -24.32 -3.30 -1.82
C TYR A 238 -23.28 -4.04 -2.66
N VAL A 239 -23.39 -5.38 -2.77
CA VAL A 239 -22.42 -6.21 -3.50
C VAL A 239 -22.42 -5.83 -4.98
N LYS A 240 -23.59 -5.78 -5.62
CA LYS A 240 -23.71 -5.38 -7.04
C LYS A 240 -23.24 -3.94 -7.27
N LYS A 241 -23.44 -3.05 -6.30
CA LYS A 241 -22.93 -1.68 -6.35
C LYS A 241 -21.39 -1.67 -6.29
N LEU A 242 -20.79 -2.41 -5.36
CA LEU A 242 -19.34 -2.57 -5.26
C LEU A 242 -18.76 -3.18 -6.55
N GLU A 243 -19.37 -4.23 -7.10
CA GLU A 243 -18.93 -4.83 -8.36
C GLU A 243 -18.89 -3.81 -9.51
N CYS A 244 -19.91 -2.95 -9.62
CA CYS A 244 -19.97 -1.89 -10.62
C CYS A 244 -18.84 -0.85 -10.45
N VAL A 245 -18.57 -0.43 -9.20
CA VAL A 245 -17.45 0.48 -8.88
C VAL A 245 -16.12 -0.18 -9.27
N LEU A 246 -15.91 -1.44 -8.86
CA LEU A 246 -14.70 -2.17 -9.16
C LEU A 246 -14.51 -2.41 -10.67
N ASP A 247 -15.56 -2.78 -11.40
CA ASP A 247 -15.50 -2.99 -12.86
C ASP A 247 -15.13 -1.68 -13.57
N THR A 248 -15.72 -0.56 -13.15
CA THR A 248 -15.45 0.76 -13.73
C THR A 248 -13.99 1.16 -13.56
N TRP A 249 -13.45 1.04 -12.35
CA TRP A 249 -12.16 1.64 -12.03
C TRP A 249 -10.98 0.71 -12.25
N THR A 250 -11.09 -0.59 -11.96
CA THR A 250 -10.00 -1.53 -12.26
C THR A 250 -9.77 -1.71 -13.77
N ALA A 251 -10.81 -1.55 -14.61
CA ALA A 251 -10.66 -1.55 -16.07
C ALA A 251 -9.87 -0.34 -16.59
N ARG A 252 -9.77 0.74 -15.80
CA ARG A 252 -8.95 1.93 -16.11
C ARG A 252 -7.56 1.86 -15.49
N ALA A 253 -7.21 0.79 -14.77
CA ALA A 253 -5.89 0.68 -14.15
C ALA A 253 -4.79 0.70 -15.21
N SER A 254 -3.73 1.45 -14.92
CA SER A 254 -2.55 1.59 -15.78
C SER A 254 -1.44 0.60 -15.41
N LYS A 255 -1.48 0.09 -14.18
CA LYS A 255 -0.52 -0.86 -13.63
C LYS A 255 -1.26 -1.80 -12.68
N ALA A 256 -0.81 -3.05 -12.62
CA ALA A 256 -1.16 -3.96 -11.54
C ALA A 256 0.11 -4.61 -10.96
N ARG A 257 0.07 -4.93 -9.67
CA ARG A 257 1.16 -5.65 -8.98
C ARG A 257 0.62 -6.63 -7.96
N LEU A 258 1.44 -7.60 -7.62
CA LEU A 258 1.18 -8.60 -6.59
C LEU A 258 2.25 -8.48 -5.51
N ARG A 259 1.84 -8.21 -4.28
CA ARG A 259 2.72 -8.36 -3.11
C ARG A 259 2.48 -9.72 -2.47
N VAL A 260 3.56 -10.40 -2.13
CA VAL A 260 3.55 -11.71 -1.50
C VAL A 260 4.32 -11.58 -0.20
N ASN A 261 3.66 -11.89 0.91
CA ASN A 261 4.31 -11.90 2.22
C ASN A 261 4.16 -13.28 2.84
N GLY A 262 5.26 -13.97 3.08
CA GLY A 262 5.30 -15.28 3.70
C GLY A 262 5.98 -15.22 5.07
N ASN A 263 5.44 -15.95 6.04
CA ASN A 263 6.14 -16.20 7.29
C ASN A 263 7.34 -17.12 7.00
N GLY A 264 8.51 -16.76 7.53
CA GLY A 264 9.78 -17.48 7.30
C GLY A 264 9.85 -18.86 7.96
N GLY A 265 8.93 -19.18 8.89
CA GLY A 265 8.96 -20.41 9.67
C GLY A 265 10.04 -20.40 10.77
N GLY A 266 10.08 -21.44 11.61
CA GLY A 266 11.16 -21.64 12.58
C GLY A 266 11.00 -20.99 13.96
N GLY A 267 9.80 -20.55 14.34
CA GLY A 267 9.51 -20.07 15.71
C GLY A 267 9.98 -18.63 16.01
N VAL A 268 10.44 -17.91 15.00
CA VAL A 268 10.68 -16.46 15.05
C VAL A 268 9.66 -15.80 14.12
N ASP A 269 8.96 -14.77 14.60
CA ASP A 269 7.98 -13.99 13.83
C ASP A 269 8.68 -13.15 12.75
N THR A 270 9.14 -13.83 11.70
CA THR A 270 9.80 -13.25 10.54
C THR A 270 8.91 -13.32 9.32
N TRP A 271 8.92 -12.27 8.53
CA TRP A 271 8.06 -12.10 7.36
C TRP A 271 8.85 -11.66 6.14
N ASP A 272 8.92 -12.55 5.17
CA ASP A 272 9.55 -12.33 3.89
C ASP A 272 8.58 -11.69 2.90
N THR A 273 8.93 -10.50 2.43
CA THR A 273 8.11 -9.70 1.51
C THR A 273 8.72 -9.63 0.12
N ARG A 274 7.90 -9.76 -0.92
CA ARG A 274 8.28 -9.64 -2.34
C ARG A 274 7.20 -8.85 -3.10
N GLU A 275 7.61 -8.08 -4.11
CA GLU A 275 6.70 -7.39 -5.04
C GLU A 275 6.93 -7.91 -6.47
N PHE A 276 5.83 -8.15 -7.19
CA PHE A 276 5.84 -8.59 -8.58
C PHE A 276 5.00 -7.65 -9.44
N ALA A 277 5.51 -7.28 -10.61
CA ALA A 277 4.71 -6.65 -11.66
C ALA A 277 4.05 -7.72 -12.53
N PHE A 278 2.80 -7.48 -12.93
CA PHE A 278 2.18 -8.22 -14.02
C PHE A 278 2.70 -7.67 -15.34
N LEU A 279 3.29 -8.53 -16.17
CA LEU A 279 3.84 -8.19 -17.49
C LEU A 279 3.36 -9.22 -18.53
N PRO A 280 3.49 -8.94 -19.85
CA PRO A 280 2.98 -9.85 -20.87
C PRO A 280 3.58 -11.26 -20.79
N GLY A 281 4.83 -11.38 -20.35
CA GLY A 281 5.57 -12.63 -20.25
C GLY A 281 5.45 -13.37 -18.91
N GLY A 282 4.77 -12.83 -17.90
CA GLY A 282 4.79 -13.43 -16.55
C GLY A 282 4.75 -12.40 -15.42
N LEU A 283 4.63 -12.90 -14.19
CA LEU A 283 4.98 -12.11 -13.02
C LEU A 283 6.50 -11.94 -12.98
N GLN A 284 6.95 -10.70 -12.89
CA GLN A 284 8.36 -10.38 -12.75
C GLN A 284 8.60 -9.67 -11.42
N ILE A 285 9.53 -10.19 -10.63
CA ILE A 285 9.95 -9.55 -9.38
C ILE A 285 10.46 -8.12 -9.62
N GLN A 286 10.03 -7.21 -8.77
CA GLN A 286 10.38 -5.79 -8.78
C GLN A 286 11.11 -5.40 -7.50
N ASN A 287 11.70 -4.21 -7.52
CA ASN A 287 12.16 -3.61 -6.26
C ASN A 287 10.94 -3.34 -5.37
N LEU A 288 11.07 -3.65 -4.10
CA LEU A 288 10.11 -3.27 -3.07
C LEU A 288 10.09 -1.76 -2.97
N GLU A 289 8.93 -1.20 -3.25
CA GLU A 289 8.77 0.23 -3.26
C GLU A 289 9.00 0.83 -1.87
N ARG A 290 9.97 1.76 -1.80
CA ARG A 290 10.36 2.47 -0.57
C ARG A 290 10.81 1.58 0.58
N GLN A 291 11.20 0.36 0.28
CA GLN A 291 12.01 -0.44 1.18
C GLN A 291 13.49 -0.16 0.88
N PRO A 292 14.24 0.44 1.81
CA PRO A 292 15.68 0.48 1.67
C PRO A 292 16.23 -0.94 1.82
N ASN A 293 17.36 -1.23 1.18
CA ASN A 293 18.11 -2.45 1.43
C ASN A 293 18.42 -2.58 2.94
N GLY A 294 18.11 -3.75 3.52
CA GLY A 294 18.27 -4.07 4.95
C GLY A 294 19.67 -3.86 5.55
N LYS A 295 20.72 -3.68 4.72
CA LYS A 295 22.07 -3.35 5.20
C LYS A 295 22.09 -2.05 6.00
N GLY A 296 22.25 -2.15 7.32
CA GLY A 296 22.30 -0.98 8.21
C GLY A 296 21.05 -0.74 9.03
N ILE A 297 19.99 -1.51 8.80
CA ILE A 297 18.75 -1.46 9.59
C ILE A 297 19.00 -2.06 10.97
N GLY A 298 18.43 -1.45 12.02
CA GLY A 298 18.75 -1.82 13.41
C GLY A 298 20.12 -1.31 13.90
N MET A 299 20.77 -0.43 13.13
CA MET A 299 21.97 0.31 13.54
C MET A 299 21.78 1.82 13.32
N CYS A 300 22.59 2.66 13.97
CA CYS A 300 22.58 4.10 13.70
C CYS A 300 22.96 4.37 12.24
N THR A 301 22.03 4.87 11.44
CA THR A 301 22.33 5.37 10.10
C THR A 301 23.16 6.65 10.23
N THR A 302 24.38 6.65 9.69
CA THR A 302 25.29 7.80 9.67
C THR A 302 25.64 8.18 8.22
N SER A 303 26.38 9.27 8.02
CA SER A 303 26.84 9.72 6.71
C SER A 303 27.76 8.72 5.99
N GLN A 304 28.22 7.67 6.68
CA GLN A 304 29.01 6.58 6.10
C GLN A 304 28.15 5.47 5.46
N THR A 305 26.86 5.41 5.80
CA THR A 305 25.91 4.44 5.25
C THR A 305 25.27 4.97 3.96
N ASP A 306 24.81 4.09 3.08
CA ASP A 306 24.11 4.50 1.86
C ASP A 306 22.84 5.31 2.19
N LEU A 307 22.07 4.86 3.19
CA LEU A 307 20.84 5.53 3.59
C LEU A 307 21.17 6.91 4.19
N GLY A 308 22.23 7.04 4.98
CA GLY A 308 22.63 8.32 5.55
C GLY A 308 23.25 9.29 4.54
N ARG A 309 23.79 8.80 3.40
CA ARG A 309 24.17 9.66 2.28
C ARG A 309 22.95 10.13 1.47
N PHE A 310 21.90 9.32 1.41
CA PHE A 310 20.67 9.65 0.72
C PHE A 310 19.85 10.75 1.42
N VAL A 311 19.72 10.66 2.75
CA VAL A 311 18.79 11.51 3.53
C VAL A 311 19.03 13.02 3.36
N PRO A 312 20.26 13.57 3.52
CA PRO A 312 20.46 15.02 3.48
C PRO A 312 20.00 15.67 2.18
N GLY A 313 20.16 14.98 1.04
CA GLY A 313 19.74 15.46 -0.28
C GLY A 313 18.25 15.27 -0.58
N ASN A 314 17.51 14.54 0.26
CA ASN A 314 16.14 14.09 -0.02
C ASN A 314 15.14 14.43 1.09
N VAL A 315 15.51 15.23 2.11
CA VAL A 315 14.63 15.55 3.26
C VAL A 315 13.22 15.96 2.84
N ALA A 316 13.09 16.90 1.90
CA ALA A 316 11.77 17.36 1.44
C ALA A 316 10.96 16.25 0.75
N ALA A 317 11.61 15.43 -0.08
CA ALA A 317 10.98 14.29 -0.74
C ALA A 317 10.58 13.19 0.27
N VAL A 318 11.41 12.97 1.29
CA VAL A 318 11.14 12.03 2.39
C VAL A 318 9.91 12.44 3.18
N LEU A 319 9.86 13.70 3.65
CA LEU A 319 8.73 14.23 4.40
C LEU A 319 7.45 14.29 3.56
N ALA A 320 7.57 14.53 2.25
CA ALA A 320 6.42 14.44 1.35
C ALA A 320 6.00 12.99 1.02
N SER A 321 6.75 11.99 1.49
CA SER A 321 6.62 10.59 1.07
C SER A 321 6.70 10.43 -0.46
N ARG A 322 7.54 11.20 -1.14
CA ARG A 322 7.73 11.22 -2.60
C ARG A 322 9.19 10.90 -2.96
N HIS A 323 9.71 9.83 -2.39
CA HIS A 323 11.09 9.40 -2.61
C HIS A 323 11.13 7.96 -3.13
N GLU A 324 12.20 7.63 -3.83
CA GLU A 324 12.47 6.29 -4.34
C GLU A 324 13.90 5.89 -3.96
N PHE A 325 14.09 4.59 -3.72
CA PHE A 325 15.42 4.01 -3.60
C PHE A 325 15.86 3.44 -4.94
N SER A 326 17.14 3.62 -5.25
CA SER A 326 17.77 3.11 -6.48
C SER A 326 19.16 2.59 -6.18
N GLY A 327 19.75 1.85 -7.13
CA GLY A 327 21.09 1.28 -6.97
C GLY A 327 21.17 0.35 -5.75
N SER A 328 22.20 0.54 -4.92
CA SER A 328 22.44 -0.27 -3.72
C SER A 328 21.38 -0.10 -2.62
N LEU A 329 20.63 1.00 -2.64
CA LEU A 329 19.55 1.27 -1.69
C LEU A 329 18.25 0.56 -2.03
N ALA A 330 18.04 0.17 -3.29
CA ALA A 330 16.85 -0.58 -3.65
C ALA A 330 17.04 -2.06 -3.30
N THR A 331 15.97 -2.73 -2.90
CA THR A 331 15.94 -4.18 -2.71
C THR A 331 14.71 -4.80 -3.36
N LYS A 332 14.81 -6.08 -3.75
CA LYS A 332 13.68 -6.87 -4.31
C LYS A 332 13.00 -7.75 -3.26
N ASN A 333 13.64 -7.89 -2.11
CA ASN A 333 13.18 -8.69 -1.00
C ASN A 333 13.48 -7.97 0.31
N GLU A 334 12.70 -8.29 1.34
CA GLU A 334 13.00 -7.88 2.70
C GLU A 334 12.48 -8.94 3.66
N THR A 335 13.18 -9.12 4.77
CA THR A 335 12.76 -9.95 5.89
C THR A 335 12.46 -9.04 7.07
N ILE A 336 11.19 -8.96 7.44
CA ILE A 336 10.71 -8.14 8.56
C ILE A 336 10.74 -9.02 9.81
N VAL A 337 11.42 -8.56 10.85
CA VAL A 337 11.47 -9.25 12.14
C VAL A 337 10.63 -8.47 13.13
N ASP A 338 9.70 -9.16 13.81
CA ASP A 338 8.69 -8.57 14.72
C ASP A 338 9.29 -7.67 15.83
N GLN A 339 10.56 -7.88 16.19
CA GLN A 339 11.26 -7.07 17.19
C GLN A 339 12.67 -6.70 16.73
N GLY A 340 12.88 -5.43 16.37
CA GLY A 340 14.23 -4.84 16.36
C GLY A 340 14.74 -4.28 15.03
N SER A 341 13.99 -4.43 13.93
CA SER A 341 14.38 -3.85 12.66
C SER A 341 13.62 -2.53 12.45
N MET A 342 14.30 -1.41 12.66
CA MET A 342 13.76 -0.07 12.42
C MET A 342 14.80 0.84 11.81
N ILE A 343 14.34 1.86 11.08
CA ILE A 343 15.22 2.89 10.54
C ILE A 343 15.52 3.89 11.65
N THR A 344 16.78 3.94 12.08
CA THR A 344 17.28 4.99 12.98
C THR A 344 18.23 5.91 12.22
N LEU A 345 18.18 7.22 12.48
CA LEU A 345 19.05 8.21 11.85
C LEU A 345 19.88 8.92 12.91
N SER A 346 21.16 9.18 12.65
CA SER A 346 21.96 10.10 13.47
C SER A 346 21.36 11.52 13.42
N SER A 347 21.32 12.19 14.57
CA SER A 347 20.88 13.58 14.71
C SER A 347 21.54 14.56 13.72
N SER A 348 22.76 14.27 13.27
CA SER A 348 23.53 15.09 12.32
C SER A 348 23.07 15.02 10.86
N LEU A 349 22.17 14.09 10.49
CA LEU A 349 21.83 13.83 9.09
C LEU A 349 20.72 14.72 8.50
N ALA A 350 19.83 15.25 9.33
CA ALA A 350 18.65 15.97 8.86
C ALA A 350 18.65 17.43 9.32
N LEU A 351 19.74 18.17 9.08
CA LEU A 351 19.94 19.52 9.62
C LEU A 351 18.83 20.54 9.24
N SER A 352 18.03 20.28 8.20
CA SER A 352 16.95 21.16 7.73
C SER A 352 15.56 20.82 8.28
N ALA A 353 15.40 19.80 9.12
CA ALA A 353 14.12 19.38 9.70
C ALA A 353 14.35 18.62 11.03
N PRO A 354 13.34 18.45 11.89
CA PRO A 354 13.49 17.55 13.04
C PRO A 354 13.87 16.14 12.56
N THR A 355 15.03 15.63 13.00
CA THR A 355 15.56 14.35 12.52
C THR A 355 14.61 13.18 12.78
N ASP A 356 13.84 13.22 13.88
CA ASP A 356 12.84 12.17 14.16
C ASP A 356 11.72 12.16 13.13
N ASP A 357 11.29 13.30 12.61
CA ASP A 357 10.22 13.33 11.59
C ASP A 357 10.71 12.75 10.26
N VAL A 358 11.94 13.08 9.86
CA VAL A 358 12.54 12.52 8.64
C VAL A 358 12.73 11.00 8.79
N ARG A 359 13.22 10.57 9.95
CA ARG A 359 13.40 9.16 10.30
C ARG A 359 12.06 8.43 10.29
N PHE A 360 11.05 8.92 10.99
CA PHE A 360 9.72 8.31 11.03
C PHE A 360 9.12 8.25 9.62
N ALA A 361 9.20 9.33 8.85
CA ALA A 361 8.68 9.38 7.48
C ALA A 361 9.33 8.32 6.57
N LEU A 362 10.64 8.08 6.69
CA LEU A 362 11.31 6.96 6.01
C LEU A 362 10.78 5.61 6.50
N SER A 363 10.78 5.42 7.82
CA SER A 363 10.46 4.16 8.46
C SER A 363 9.02 3.73 8.14
N ILE A 364 8.03 4.61 8.33
CA ILE A 364 6.63 4.30 8.10
C ILE A 364 6.30 4.00 6.63
N ASN A 365 7.05 4.59 5.69
CA ASN A 365 6.89 4.33 4.26
C ASN A 365 7.65 3.10 3.77
N SER A 366 8.44 2.46 4.63
CA SER A 366 9.05 1.16 4.37
C SER A 366 8.12 0.03 4.82
N CYS A 367 8.27 -1.16 4.23
CA CYS A 367 7.52 -2.33 4.68
C CYS A 367 7.88 -2.62 6.13
N LEU A 368 9.18 -2.57 6.44
CA LEU A 368 9.73 -2.83 7.76
C LEU A 368 9.12 -1.97 8.86
N GLY A 369 9.12 -0.64 8.70
CA GLY A 369 8.59 0.25 9.74
C GLY A 369 7.06 0.20 9.83
N CYS A 370 6.36 0.10 8.70
CA CYS A 370 4.89 0.01 8.71
C CYS A 370 4.38 -1.28 9.33
N HIS A 371 5.08 -2.39 9.10
CA HIS A 371 4.71 -3.72 9.59
C HIS A 371 5.50 -4.10 10.84
N GLY A 372 6.00 -3.10 11.57
CA GLY A 372 6.88 -3.29 12.73
C GLY A 372 6.67 -2.23 13.81
N PRO A 373 7.72 -1.89 14.59
CA PRO A 373 7.57 -1.09 15.81
C PRO A 373 7.06 0.36 15.64
N GLU A 374 7.14 0.98 14.46
CA GLU A 374 6.62 2.36 14.27
C GLU A 374 5.10 2.45 14.41
N THR A 375 4.42 1.32 14.20
CA THR A 375 2.97 1.21 14.18
C THR A 375 2.44 0.32 15.29
N GLY A 376 3.33 -0.31 16.07
CA GLY A 376 2.97 -1.30 17.09
C GLY A 376 2.40 -2.59 16.51
N THR A 377 2.58 -2.87 15.21
CA THR A 377 1.97 -4.04 14.58
C THR A 377 2.91 -5.23 14.52
N HIS A 378 2.38 -6.41 14.83
CA HIS A 378 3.04 -7.70 14.62
C HIS A 378 2.86 -8.18 13.18
N PHE A 379 3.45 -7.44 12.24
CA PHE A 379 3.29 -7.56 10.80
C PHE A 379 1.88 -7.28 10.26
N HIS A 380 0.80 -7.79 10.83
CA HIS A 380 -0.51 -7.73 10.18
C HIS A 380 -1.24 -6.41 10.38
N GLN A 381 -1.48 -5.71 9.26
CA GLN A 381 -2.39 -4.57 9.20
C GLN A 381 -3.85 -5.03 9.07
N VAL A 382 -4.09 -6.04 8.21
CA VAL A 382 -5.37 -6.75 8.05
C VAL A 382 -5.13 -8.21 8.41
N GLY A 383 -5.81 -8.68 9.45
CA GLY A 383 -5.62 -10.00 10.01
C GLY A 383 -6.61 -11.07 9.50
N GLN A 384 -6.47 -12.28 10.02
CA GLN A 384 -7.08 -13.48 9.46
C GLN A 384 -8.42 -13.56 10.13
N ARG A 385 -9.42 -13.82 9.32
CA ARG A 385 -10.75 -14.07 9.81
C ARG A 385 -11.04 -15.57 9.89
N ALA A 386 -11.78 -15.96 10.92
CA ALA A 386 -12.54 -17.19 10.87
C ALA A 386 -13.75 -17.02 9.92
N ARG A 387 -14.39 -18.13 9.55
CA ARG A 387 -15.68 -18.09 8.83
C ARG A 387 -16.72 -17.34 9.68
N GLY A 388 -17.54 -16.50 9.04
CA GLY A 388 -18.57 -15.70 9.70
C GLY A 388 -18.02 -14.56 10.57
N GLN A 389 -16.72 -14.26 10.48
CA GLN A 389 -16.07 -13.16 11.20
C GLN A 389 -15.39 -12.22 10.22
N GLN A 390 -15.34 -10.93 10.55
CA GLN A 390 -14.57 -9.96 9.78
C GLN A 390 -13.07 -10.07 10.10
N SER A 391 -12.22 -9.66 9.18
CA SER A 391 -10.76 -9.64 9.38
C SER A 391 -10.33 -8.60 10.40
N PRO A 392 -9.72 -8.93 11.55
CA PRO A 392 -9.31 -7.91 12.52
C PRO A 392 -8.36 -6.88 11.89
N LEU A 393 -8.45 -5.62 12.32
CA LEU A 393 -7.57 -4.55 11.87
C LEU A 393 -6.58 -4.19 12.97
N SER A 394 -5.38 -3.77 12.57
CA SER A 394 -4.39 -3.22 13.50
C SER A 394 -4.83 -1.87 14.10
N GLY A 395 -4.25 -1.52 15.26
CA GLY A 395 -4.45 -0.21 15.89
C GLY A 395 -3.96 0.97 15.06
N PHE A 396 -2.96 0.77 14.18
CA PHE A 396 -2.52 1.75 13.20
C PHE A 396 -3.65 2.21 12.27
N LEU A 397 -4.45 1.25 11.77
CA LEU A 397 -5.53 1.54 10.85
C LEU A 397 -6.70 2.21 11.56
N THR A 398 -7.10 1.69 12.71
CA THR A 398 -8.35 2.05 13.41
C THR A 398 -8.20 3.18 14.42
N GLY A 399 -6.98 3.46 14.86
CA GLY A 399 -6.70 4.30 16.02
C GLY A 399 -7.16 3.71 17.36
N SER A 400 -7.59 2.43 17.40
CA SER A 400 -7.77 1.68 18.65
C SER A 400 -6.42 1.21 19.19
N ASN A 401 -6.31 0.86 20.48
CA ASN A 401 -5.13 0.29 21.15
C ASN A 401 -4.09 -0.30 20.18
N CYS A 402 -2.86 0.22 20.21
CA CYS A 402 -1.80 -0.12 19.26
C CYS A 402 -1.44 -1.61 19.26
N ASP A 403 -1.84 -2.33 20.30
CA ASP A 403 -1.82 -3.78 20.38
C ASP A 403 -3.13 -4.34 19.81
N ALA A 404 -3.01 -5.02 18.67
CA ALA A 404 -4.03 -5.60 17.77
C ALA A 404 -5.50 -5.74 18.25
N GLY A 405 -6.44 -5.38 17.36
CA GLY A 405 -7.71 -6.11 17.22
C GLY A 405 -9.01 -5.43 17.71
N GLY A 406 -9.09 -4.09 17.75
CA GLY A 406 -10.29 -3.38 18.17
C GLY A 406 -11.33 -3.11 17.06
N PRO A 407 -12.61 -2.86 17.40
CA PRO A 407 -13.56 -2.28 16.47
C PRO A 407 -13.08 -0.89 16.01
N ILE A 408 -13.57 -0.42 14.85
CA ILE A 408 -13.29 0.97 14.42
C ILE A 408 -13.87 1.93 15.46
N VAL A 409 -13.02 2.77 16.05
CA VAL A 409 -13.42 3.75 17.07
C VAL A 409 -13.70 5.07 16.37
N ALA A 410 -14.83 5.71 16.70
CA ALA A 410 -15.37 6.84 15.95
C ALA A 410 -14.37 7.98 15.69
N ASN A 411 -13.40 8.23 16.58
CA ASN A 411 -12.29 9.18 16.38
C ASN A 411 -11.06 8.87 17.26
N GLY A 412 -10.79 7.58 17.51
CA GLY A 412 -9.70 7.17 18.40
C GLY A 412 -8.32 7.45 17.78
N TYR A 413 -7.31 7.69 18.62
CA TYR A 413 -5.91 7.72 18.18
C TYR A 413 -5.12 6.69 18.97
N CYS A 414 -4.42 5.82 18.25
CA CYS A 414 -3.41 4.95 18.83
C CYS A 414 -2.14 5.79 19.04
N MET A 415 -1.62 5.77 20.26
CA MET A 415 -0.39 6.49 20.60
C MET A 415 0.78 5.51 20.60
N VAL A 416 1.71 5.67 19.66
CA VAL A 416 2.94 4.87 19.59
C VAL A 416 4.13 5.78 19.88
N THR A 417 5.04 5.30 20.71
CA THR A 417 6.40 5.83 20.79
C THR A 417 7.31 4.76 20.22
N SER A 418 7.84 5.00 19.03
CA SER A 418 8.74 4.03 18.39
C SER A 418 9.94 3.80 19.30
N PRO A 419 10.32 2.54 19.62
CA PRO A 419 11.57 2.29 20.30
C PRO A 419 12.69 2.90 19.44
N LEU A 420 13.64 3.60 20.04
CA LEU A 420 14.87 3.97 19.34
C LEU A 420 16.02 3.18 19.94
N ILE A 421 17.09 3.07 19.15
CA ILE A 421 18.36 2.66 19.69
C ILE A 421 18.85 3.83 20.54
N ASP A 422 18.93 3.66 21.87
CA ASP A 422 19.10 4.72 22.87
C ASP A 422 20.27 5.69 22.63
N HIS A 423 21.26 5.30 21.81
CA HIS A 423 22.43 6.11 21.47
C HIS A 423 22.36 6.77 20.07
N CYS A 424 21.33 6.45 19.26
CA CYS A 424 21.03 7.17 18.02
C CYS A 424 20.00 8.28 18.34
N GLY A 425 20.46 9.52 18.55
CA GLY A 425 19.54 10.65 18.74
C GLY A 425 18.79 11.03 17.45
N PRO A 426 17.71 11.83 17.50
CA PRO A 426 17.02 12.40 18.68
C PRO A 426 16.02 11.41 19.32
N ALA A 427 15.49 11.75 20.50
CA ALA A 427 14.44 10.96 21.16
C ALA A 427 13.20 10.79 20.26
N PRO A 428 12.52 9.64 20.29
CA PRO A 428 11.34 9.42 19.48
C PRO A 428 10.21 10.31 19.97
N ALA A 429 9.57 11.03 19.05
CA ALA A 429 8.35 11.71 19.38
C ALA A 429 7.19 10.71 19.44
N GLN A 430 6.27 10.94 20.38
CA GLN A 430 5.01 10.20 20.42
C GLN A 430 4.19 10.50 19.15
N ARG A 431 3.60 9.48 18.53
CA ARG A 431 2.83 9.58 17.29
C ARG A 431 1.39 9.12 17.53
N SER A 432 0.44 9.92 17.03
CA SER A 432 -0.99 9.59 17.00
C SER A 432 -1.35 9.00 15.64
N LEU A 433 -1.86 7.78 15.62
CA LEU A 433 -2.13 7.00 14.43
C LEU A 433 -3.63 6.72 14.34
N ASN A 434 -4.22 7.05 13.18
CA ASN A 434 -5.53 6.58 12.73
C ASN A 434 -5.60 6.78 11.21
N ASP A 435 -5.09 5.79 10.47
CA ASP A 435 -5.00 5.88 9.03
C ASP A 435 -6.38 5.88 8.35
N LEU A 436 -7.39 5.15 8.87
CA LEU A 436 -8.73 5.17 8.30
C LEU A 436 -9.40 6.53 8.48
N LEU A 437 -9.27 7.19 9.64
CA LEU A 437 -9.80 8.54 9.84
C LEU A 437 -9.14 9.55 8.91
N ARG A 438 -7.82 9.47 8.74
CA ARG A 438 -7.10 10.29 7.76
C ARG A 438 -7.64 10.10 6.34
N ARG A 439 -7.90 8.85 5.93
CA ARG A 439 -8.47 8.54 4.60
C ARG A 439 -9.92 9.02 4.48
N HIS A 440 -10.72 8.97 5.54
CA HIS A 440 -12.07 9.52 5.54
C HIS A 440 -12.04 11.05 5.36
N LEU A 441 -11.17 11.74 6.10
CA LEU A 441 -10.95 13.18 5.96
C LEU A 441 -10.45 13.56 4.56
N TYR A 442 -9.59 12.73 3.94
CA TYR A 442 -9.18 12.90 2.55
C TYR A 442 -10.38 12.85 1.60
N MET A 443 -11.22 11.83 1.73
CA MET A 443 -12.43 11.66 0.91
C MET A 443 -13.41 12.82 1.08
N TYR A 444 -13.67 13.22 2.33
CA TYR A 444 -14.49 14.38 2.64
C TYR A 444 -13.95 15.65 1.97
N THR A 445 -12.64 15.89 2.07
CA THR A 445 -11.98 17.05 1.45
C THR A 445 -12.15 17.01 -0.08
N VAL A 446 -11.87 15.89 -0.74
CA VAL A 446 -12.06 15.75 -2.19
C VAL A 446 -13.52 16.01 -2.60
N GLY A 447 -14.47 15.54 -1.78
CA GLY A 447 -15.91 15.79 -1.95
C GLY A 447 -16.26 17.29 -1.99
N THR A 448 -15.59 18.12 -1.18
CA THR A 448 -15.88 19.57 -1.07
C THR A 448 -15.12 20.45 -2.05
N LEU A 449 -13.99 19.99 -2.61
CA LEU A 449 -13.19 20.77 -3.57
C LEU A 449 -13.91 21.04 -4.90
N LYS A 450 -13.70 22.20 -5.51
CA LYS A 450 -14.24 22.50 -6.85
C LYS A 450 -13.25 22.08 -7.93
N VAL A 451 -13.77 21.60 -9.05
CA VAL A 451 -12.96 21.32 -10.22
C VAL A 451 -12.40 22.65 -10.76
N GLY A 452 -11.11 22.67 -11.05
CA GLY A 452 -10.39 23.85 -11.54
C GLY A 452 -9.53 24.55 -10.49
N ASP A 453 -9.82 24.33 -9.19
CA ASP A 453 -9.02 24.86 -8.08
C ASP A 453 -7.65 24.16 -8.02
N ASP A 454 -6.66 24.83 -7.44
CA ASP A 454 -5.42 24.16 -7.05
C ASP A 454 -5.71 23.29 -5.83
N TRP A 455 -5.74 21.96 -6.03
CA TRP A 455 -6.00 20.97 -4.98
C TRP A 455 -4.77 20.64 -4.13
N GLY A 456 -3.57 20.98 -4.60
CA GLY A 456 -2.32 20.58 -3.99
C GLY A 456 -2.26 20.94 -2.50
N PRO A 457 -2.46 22.22 -2.13
CA PRO A 457 -2.42 22.66 -0.74
C PRO A 457 -3.49 22.04 0.18
N GLN A 458 -4.70 21.75 -0.32
CA GLN A 458 -5.80 21.23 0.52
C GLN A 458 -5.67 19.73 0.76
N ILE A 459 -5.10 18.98 -0.19
CA ILE A 459 -4.88 17.54 0.00
C ILE A 459 -3.48 17.20 0.55
N ALA A 460 -2.49 18.11 0.41
CA ALA A 460 -1.14 17.94 0.94
C ALA A 460 -1.10 17.46 2.40
N PRO A 461 -1.94 17.98 3.32
CA PRO A 461 -2.01 17.51 4.70
C PRO A 461 -2.27 16.00 4.81
N PHE A 462 -3.11 15.44 3.97
CA PHE A 462 -3.42 14.00 4.01
C PHE A 462 -2.44 13.17 3.18
N THR A 463 -1.61 13.82 2.36
CA THR A 463 -0.75 13.19 1.35
C THR A 463 0.76 13.36 1.59
N ALA A 464 1.15 14.11 2.60
CA ALA A 464 2.53 14.20 3.09
C ALA A 464 2.60 13.64 4.51
N TYR A 465 3.78 13.19 4.93
CA TYR A 465 4.03 13.00 6.34
C TYR A 465 4.01 14.37 7.02
N GLN A 466 3.13 14.51 8.00
CA GLN A 466 3.07 15.75 8.76
C GLN A 466 4.09 15.71 9.89
N VAL A 467 5.07 16.61 9.80
CA VAL A 467 6.01 16.96 10.87
C VAL A 467 5.27 17.52 12.08
N HIS A 468 5.77 17.25 13.28
CA HIS A 468 5.20 17.76 14.53
C HIS A 468 5.43 19.26 14.73
#